data_AF-A0A2A7MVL8-F1
#
_entry.id   AF-A0A2A7MVL8-F1
#
_cell.length_a   1.000
_cell.length_b   1.000
_cell.length_c   1.000
_cell.angle_alpha   90.00
_cell.angle_beta   90.00
_cell.angle_gamma   90.00
#
_symmetry.space_group_name_H-M   'P 1'
#
loop_
_entity.id
_entity.type
_entity.pdbx_description
1 polymer ?
#
loop_
_entity_poly.entity_id
_entity_poly.type
_entity_poly.pdbx_seq_one_letter_code
_entity_poly.pdbx_strand_id
1 'polypeptide(L)'
;MAEDVEKLRRLEGEVRATVKARTDLEQRFANPEALRSATARAYRDRDAVTSPLLEEARRKVAADIAALHEEWRQPDQIARNIERLGAVLDEAPVHIREHRDAIVDELPEAYRGRARIAERLRSAGLESLLPEERECDGQG
;
A
#
# COMPACT_ATOMS: atom_id res chain seq x y z
N MET A 1 48.64 41.02 -25.45
CA MET A 1 48.01 42.01 -26.35
C MET A 1 46.97 41.37 -27.28
N ALA A 2 47.35 40.50 -28.23
CA ALA A 2 46.35 39.83 -29.11
C ALA A 2 45.50 38.77 -28.37
N GLU A 3 46.14 37.98 -27.51
CA GLU A 3 45.50 36.93 -26.70
C GLU A 3 44.50 37.50 -25.68
N ASP A 4 44.79 38.67 -25.10
CA ASP A 4 43.89 39.35 -24.16
C ASP A 4 42.62 39.87 -24.85
N VAL A 5 42.73 40.28 -26.12
CA VAL A 5 41.60 40.76 -26.94
C VAL A 5 40.70 39.60 -27.36
N GLU A 6 41.26 38.43 -27.68
CA GLU A 6 40.47 37.22 -27.95
C GLU A 6 39.74 36.72 -26.72
N LYS A 7 40.41 36.74 -25.55
CA LYS A 7 39.80 36.37 -24.28
C LYS A 7 38.65 37.31 -23.88
N LEU A 8 38.80 38.62 -24.10
CA LEU A 8 37.74 39.59 -23.87
C LEU A 8 36.53 39.35 -24.78
N ARG A 9 36.74 39.12 -26.09
CA ARG A 9 35.64 38.82 -27.03
C ARG A 9 34.89 37.53 -26.66
N ARG A 10 35.61 36.51 -26.18
CA ARG A 10 35.01 35.28 -25.69
C ARG A 10 34.14 35.54 -24.46
N LEU A 11 34.67 36.26 -23.47
CA LEU A 11 33.94 36.60 -22.24
C LEU A 11 32.71 37.47 -22.54
N GLU A 12 32.80 38.42 -23.47
CA GLU A 12 31.65 39.20 -23.93
C GLU A 12 30.56 38.32 -24.58
N GLY A 13 30.97 37.31 -25.36
CA GLY A 13 30.06 36.31 -25.93
C GLY A 13 29.37 35.46 -24.85
N GLU A 14 30.12 35.00 -23.86
CA GLU A 14 29.60 34.23 -22.73
C GLU A 14 28.61 35.06 -21.90
N VAL A 15 28.93 36.32 -21.59
CA VAL A 15 28.03 37.23 -20.86
C VAL A 15 26.73 37.47 -21.63
N ARG A 16 26.81 37.72 -22.95
CA ARG A 16 25.59 37.90 -23.78
C ARG A 16 24.73 36.64 -23.81
N ALA A 17 25.34 35.46 -23.87
CA ALA A 17 24.61 34.20 -23.81
C ALA A 17 23.91 33.99 -22.46
N THR A 18 24.58 34.32 -21.35
CA THR A 18 24.01 34.22 -19.99
C THR A 18 22.87 35.21 -19.79
N VAL A 19 23.00 36.46 -20.25
CA VAL A 19 21.93 37.46 -20.17
C VAL A 19 20.70 37.01 -20.96
N LYS A 20 20.89 36.50 -22.18
CA LYS A 20 19.79 35.96 -22.99
C LYS A 20 19.07 34.79 -22.30
N ALA A 21 19.82 33.83 -21.75
CA ALA A 21 19.26 32.70 -21.03
C ALA A 21 18.46 33.15 -19.79
N ARG A 22 18.95 34.16 -19.06
CA ARG A 22 18.24 34.75 -17.93
C ARG A 22 16.93 35.40 -18.37
N THR A 23 16.95 36.22 -19.42
CA THR A 23 15.75 36.89 -19.93
C THR A 23 14.71 35.90 -20.46
N ASP A 24 15.14 34.83 -21.13
CA ASP A 24 14.26 33.76 -21.60
C ASP A 24 13.57 33.02 -20.45
N LEU A 25 14.30 32.79 -19.35
CA LEU A 25 13.73 32.21 -18.13
C LEU A 25 12.75 33.18 -17.45
N GLU A 26 13.14 34.45 -17.27
CA GLU A 26 12.30 35.48 -16.68
C GLU A 26 10.99 35.67 -17.47
N GLN A 27 11.03 35.64 -18.81
CA GLN A 27 9.82 35.70 -19.64
C GLN A 27 8.91 34.46 -19.49
N ARG A 28 9.49 33.26 -19.36
CA ARG A 28 8.73 32.02 -19.15
C ARG A 28 8.04 31.98 -17.79
N PHE A 29 8.68 32.52 -16.75
CA PHE A 29 8.12 32.59 -15.40
C PHE A 29 7.23 33.81 -15.16
N ALA A 30 7.34 34.87 -15.96
CA ALA A 30 6.48 36.05 -15.90
C ALA A 30 5.07 35.82 -16.46
N ASN A 31 4.83 34.74 -17.20
CA ASN A 31 3.51 34.43 -17.75
C ASN A 31 2.74 33.41 -16.87
N PRO A 32 1.80 33.85 -16.01
CA PRO A 32 1.02 32.96 -15.16
C PRO A 32 0.14 31.97 -15.94
N GLU A 33 -0.12 32.20 -17.23
CA GLU A 33 -0.84 31.26 -18.09
C GLU A 33 0.05 30.07 -18.51
N ALA A 34 1.34 30.29 -18.76
CA ALA A 34 2.29 29.22 -19.06
C ALA A 34 2.51 28.31 -17.84
N LEU A 35 2.58 28.89 -16.64
CA LEU A 35 2.63 28.15 -15.38
C LEU A 35 1.34 27.35 -15.13
N ARG A 36 0.17 27.93 -15.40
CA ARG A 36 -1.13 27.23 -15.32
C ARG A 36 -1.26 26.10 -16.33
N SER A 37 -0.76 26.28 -17.54
CA SER A 37 -0.72 25.24 -18.58
C SER A 37 0.24 24.10 -18.20
N ALA A 38 1.44 24.43 -17.71
CA ALA A 38 2.41 23.44 -17.25
C ALA A 38 1.92 22.64 -16.04
N THR A 39 1.27 23.29 -15.07
CA THR A 39 0.63 22.60 -13.95
C THR A 39 -0.57 21.75 -14.40
N ALA A 40 -1.45 22.27 -15.27
CA ALA A 40 -2.55 21.47 -15.82
C ALA A 40 -2.07 20.28 -16.67
N ARG A 41 -0.89 20.38 -17.30
CA ARG A 41 -0.24 19.26 -17.98
C ARG A 41 0.33 18.25 -16.98
N ALA A 42 1.05 18.72 -15.96
CA ALA A 42 1.57 17.85 -14.90
C ALA A 42 0.45 17.11 -14.15
N TYR A 43 -0.70 17.75 -13.92
CA TYR A 43 -1.88 17.09 -13.35
C TYR A 43 -2.47 16.05 -14.31
N ARG A 44 -2.61 16.36 -15.61
CA ARG A 44 -3.06 15.37 -16.60
C ARG A 44 -2.10 14.19 -16.76
N ASP A 45 -0.79 14.44 -16.68
CA ASP A 45 0.23 13.40 -16.76
C ASP A 45 0.22 12.55 -15.47
N ARG A 46 0.00 13.16 -14.29
CA ARG A 46 -0.22 12.43 -13.03
C ARG A 46 -1.49 11.57 -13.10
N ASP A 47 -2.57 12.12 -13.66
CA ASP A 47 -3.84 11.42 -13.80
C ASP A 47 -3.75 10.32 -14.89
N ALA A 48 -2.92 10.50 -15.92
CA ALA A 48 -2.58 9.48 -16.93
C ALA A 48 -1.66 8.38 -16.37
N VAL A 49 -0.81 8.70 -15.39
CA VAL A 49 0.01 7.72 -14.64
C VAL A 49 -0.87 6.85 -13.72
N THR A 50 -2.02 7.35 -13.25
CA THR A 50 -3.12 6.51 -12.73
C THR A 50 -3.93 5.91 -13.89
N SER A 51 -3.32 5.00 -14.65
CA SER A 51 -4.03 4.19 -15.63
C SER A 51 -5.21 3.45 -14.95
N PRO A 52 -6.42 3.42 -15.55
CA PRO A 52 -7.56 2.68 -15.01
C PRO A 52 -7.23 1.23 -14.64
N LEU A 53 -6.33 0.59 -15.40
CA LEU A 53 -5.86 -0.77 -15.14
C LEU A 53 -5.03 -0.88 -13.86
N LEU A 54 -4.24 0.13 -13.52
CA LEU A 54 -3.48 0.16 -12.27
C LEU A 54 -4.40 0.35 -11.08
N GLU A 55 -5.43 1.18 -11.23
CA GLU A 55 -6.42 1.39 -10.17
C GLU A 55 -7.28 0.15 -9.96
N GLU A 56 -7.69 -0.52 -11.03
CA GLU A 56 -8.39 -1.81 -10.98
C GLU A 56 -7.51 -2.88 -10.30
N ALA A 57 -6.23 -2.99 -10.69
CA ALA A 57 -5.30 -3.91 -10.05
C ALA A 57 -5.10 -3.61 -8.56
N ARG A 58 -4.97 -2.33 -8.17
CA ARG A 58 -4.87 -1.92 -6.76
C ARG A 58 -6.11 -2.32 -5.96
N ARG A 59 -7.30 -2.09 -6.51
CA ARG A 59 -8.55 -2.50 -5.86
C ARG A 59 -8.65 -4.00 -5.71
N LYS A 60 -8.25 -4.75 -6.74
CA LYS A 60 -8.22 -6.21 -6.67
C LYS A 60 -7.27 -6.70 -5.58
N VAL A 61 -6.05 -6.18 -5.54
CA VAL A 61 -5.07 -6.53 -4.50
C VAL A 61 -5.60 -6.19 -3.11
N ALA A 62 -6.22 -5.02 -2.93
CA ALA A 62 -6.82 -4.65 -1.65
C ALA A 62 -7.98 -5.60 -1.25
N ALA A 63 -8.81 -6.01 -2.20
CA ALA A 63 -9.89 -6.97 -1.96
C ALA A 63 -9.35 -8.37 -1.60
N ASP A 64 -8.30 -8.83 -2.30
CA ASP A 64 -7.66 -10.12 -2.02
C ASP A 64 -7.01 -10.13 -0.62
N ILE A 65 -6.39 -9.01 -0.19
CA ILE A 65 -5.85 -8.86 1.17
C ILE A 65 -6.98 -8.87 2.21
N ALA A 66 -8.10 -8.18 1.96
CA ALA A 66 -9.23 -8.18 2.87
C ALA A 66 -9.85 -9.58 3.02
N ALA A 67 -10.01 -10.31 1.91
CA ALA A 67 -10.49 -11.69 1.93
C ALA A 67 -9.53 -12.60 2.70
N LEU A 68 -8.22 -12.46 2.50
CA LEU A 68 -7.22 -13.19 3.28
C LEU A 68 -7.37 -12.90 4.77
N HIS A 69 -7.55 -11.64 5.17
CA HIS A 69 -7.70 -11.25 6.58
C HIS A 69 -8.96 -11.81 7.23
N GLU A 70 -10.05 -11.90 6.47
CA GLU A 70 -11.31 -12.49 6.95
C GLU A 70 -11.13 -14.00 7.20
N GLU A 71 -10.62 -14.73 6.21
CA GLU A 71 -10.32 -16.17 6.34
C GLU A 71 -9.30 -16.45 7.45
N TRP A 72 -8.33 -15.55 7.64
CA TRP A 72 -7.34 -15.66 8.71
C TRP A 72 -7.96 -15.61 10.10
N ARG A 73 -9.04 -14.84 10.29
CA ARG A 73 -9.71 -14.62 11.58
C ARG A 73 -10.81 -15.64 11.87
N GLN A 74 -11.32 -16.35 10.86
CA GLN A 74 -12.42 -17.30 11.06
C GLN A 74 -12.13 -18.37 12.14
N PRO A 75 -10.95 -19.02 12.17
CA PRO A 75 -10.66 -20.00 13.22
C PRO A 75 -10.72 -19.40 14.63
N ASP A 76 -10.21 -18.17 14.79
CA ASP A 76 -10.21 -17.47 16.08
C ASP A 76 -11.65 -17.12 16.50
N GLN A 77 -12.49 -16.71 15.54
CA GLN A 77 -13.90 -16.42 15.78
C GLN A 77 -14.69 -17.68 16.15
N ILE A 78 -14.43 -18.80 15.49
CA ILE A 78 -15.03 -20.11 15.80
C ILE A 78 -14.63 -20.54 17.21
N ALA A 79 -13.33 -20.52 17.52
CA ALA A 79 -12.81 -20.88 18.85
C ALA A 79 -13.45 -20.02 19.95
N ARG A 80 -13.47 -18.70 19.76
CA ARG A 80 -14.09 -17.77 20.71
C ARG A 80 -15.59 -17.98 20.87
N ASN A 81 -16.30 -18.32 19.79
CA ASN A 81 -17.73 -18.63 19.86
C ASN A 81 -17.99 -19.93 20.62
N ILE A 82 -17.17 -20.97 20.41
CA ILE A 82 -17.25 -22.24 21.13
C ILE A 82 -16.99 -22.01 22.62
N GLU A 83 -15.95 -21.25 22.98
CA GLU A 83 -15.67 -20.89 24.38
C GLU A 83 -16.82 -20.11 25.00
N ARG A 84 -17.31 -19.06 24.32
CA ARG A 84 -18.39 -18.20 24.82
C ARG A 84 -19.71 -18.98 25.04
N LEU A 85 -20.01 -19.94 24.17
CA LEU A 85 -21.23 -20.75 24.22
C LEU A 85 -21.02 -22.08 24.95
N GLY A 86 -19.86 -22.32 25.54
CA GLY A 86 -19.47 -23.63 26.08
C GLY A 86 -20.52 -24.25 27.01
N ALA A 87 -21.01 -23.49 27.99
CA ALA A 87 -22.03 -23.95 28.92
C ALA A 87 -23.35 -24.36 28.24
N VAL A 88 -23.76 -23.63 27.19
CA VAL A 88 -24.95 -23.95 26.41
C VAL A 88 -24.71 -25.19 25.54
N LEU A 89 -23.51 -25.32 24.98
CA LEU A 89 -23.13 -26.46 24.15
C LEU A 89 -22.99 -27.74 24.98
N ASP A 90 -22.58 -27.66 26.24
CA ASP A 90 -22.48 -28.83 27.13
C ASP A 90 -23.84 -29.48 27.41
N GLU A 91 -24.91 -28.67 27.46
CA GLU A 91 -26.29 -29.12 27.63
C GLU A 91 -26.97 -29.50 26.30
N ALA A 92 -26.31 -29.28 25.17
CA ALA A 92 -26.90 -29.53 23.85
C ALA A 92 -27.06 -31.04 23.56
N PRO A 93 -27.96 -31.39 22.61
CA PRO A 93 -28.05 -32.75 22.09
C PRO A 93 -26.71 -33.32 21.62
N VAL A 94 -26.55 -34.64 21.71
CA VAL A 94 -25.29 -35.35 21.42
C VAL A 94 -24.69 -34.97 20.07
N HIS A 95 -25.49 -34.93 19.00
CA HIS A 95 -25.00 -34.57 17.67
C HIS A 95 -24.38 -33.16 17.60
N ILE A 96 -24.87 -32.20 18.39
CA ILE A 96 -24.30 -30.84 18.44
C ILE A 96 -22.95 -30.87 19.16
N ARG A 97 -22.84 -31.63 20.25
CA ARG A 97 -21.56 -31.79 20.98
C ARG A 97 -20.51 -32.51 20.16
N GLU A 98 -20.90 -33.55 19.42
CA GLU A 98 -20.02 -34.26 18.48
C GLU A 98 -19.47 -33.31 17.40
N HIS A 99 -20.32 -32.43 16.85
CA HIS A 99 -19.86 -31.41 15.90
C HIS A 99 -18.92 -30.39 16.53
N ARG A 100 -19.23 -29.89 17.75
CA ARG A 100 -18.34 -29.00 18.49
C ARG A 100 -16.98 -29.66 18.69
N ASP A 101 -16.96 -30.89 19.19
CA ASP A 101 -15.73 -31.61 19.52
C ASP A 101 -14.89 -31.87 18.27
N ALA A 102 -15.53 -32.27 17.16
CA ALA A 102 -14.85 -32.42 15.87
C ALA A 102 -14.20 -31.09 15.39
N ILE A 103 -14.90 -29.96 15.54
CA ILE A 103 -14.32 -28.65 15.20
C ILE A 103 -13.14 -28.32 16.12
N VAL A 104 -13.27 -28.56 17.42
CA VAL A 104 -12.20 -28.32 18.40
C VAL A 104 -10.96 -29.18 18.09
N ASP A 105 -11.16 -30.42 17.66
CA ASP A 105 -10.09 -31.33 17.26
C ASP A 105 -9.36 -30.87 15.98
N GLU A 106 -10.05 -30.19 15.07
CA GLU A 106 -9.48 -29.67 13.81
C GLU A 106 -8.76 -28.33 13.95
N LEU A 107 -9.15 -27.47 14.92
CA LEU A 107 -8.58 -26.14 15.13
C LEU A 107 -7.03 -26.11 15.19
N PRO A 108 -6.35 -27.04 15.90
CA PRO A 108 -4.88 -27.09 15.92
C PRO A 108 -4.23 -27.24 14.54
N GLU A 109 -4.87 -27.94 13.60
CA GLU A 109 -4.37 -28.08 12.24
C GLU A 109 -4.52 -26.79 11.44
N ALA A 110 -5.64 -26.08 11.62
CA ALA A 110 -5.85 -24.76 11.04
C ALA A 110 -4.78 -23.76 11.51
N TYR A 111 -4.45 -23.75 12.80
CA TYR A 111 -3.38 -22.89 13.35
C TYR A 111 -2.00 -23.25 12.80
N ARG A 112 -1.67 -24.54 12.68
CA ARG A 112 -0.44 -24.99 12.02
C ARG A 112 -0.40 -24.56 10.55
N GLY A 113 -1.53 -24.63 9.85
CA GLY A 113 -1.69 -24.11 8.50
C GLY A 113 -1.36 -22.61 8.41
N ARG A 114 -1.99 -21.79 9.27
CA ARG A 114 -1.73 -20.35 9.37
C ARG A 114 -0.26 -20.04 9.65
N ALA A 115 0.36 -20.74 10.60
CA ALA A 115 1.78 -20.55 10.91
C ALA A 115 2.68 -20.78 9.69
N ARG A 116 2.42 -21.83 8.90
CA ARG A 116 3.15 -22.10 7.64
C ARG A 116 2.94 -21.01 6.60
N ILE A 117 1.71 -20.51 6.45
CA ILE A 117 1.42 -19.42 5.51
C ILE A 117 2.12 -18.13 5.97
N ALA A 118 2.09 -17.83 7.27
CA ALA A 118 2.75 -16.68 7.84
C ALA A 118 4.26 -16.71 7.62
N GLU A 119 4.89 -17.87 7.83
CA GLU A 119 6.31 -18.06 7.54
C GLU A 119 6.62 -17.81 6.07
N ARG A 120 5.80 -18.34 5.16
CA ARG A 120 5.96 -18.11 3.71
C ARG A 120 5.85 -16.62 3.36
N LEU A 121 4.86 -15.92 3.91
CA LEU A 121 4.69 -14.47 3.70
C LEU A 121 5.87 -13.67 4.24
N ARG A 122 6.35 -13.99 5.47
CA ARG A 122 7.55 -13.36 6.05
C ARG A 122 8.79 -13.61 5.20
N SER A 123 9.02 -14.85 4.75
CA SER A 123 10.15 -15.22 3.89
C SER A 123 10.13 -14.50 2.53
N ALA A 124 8.95 -14.13 2.04
CA ALA A 124 8.77 -13.36 0.81
C ALA A 124 8.86 -11.83 1.02
N GLY A 125 9.11 -11.35 2.25
CA GLY A 125 9.11 -9.93 2.58
C GLY A 125 7.73 -9.27 2.59
N LEU A 126 6.66 -10.07 2.70
CA LEU A 126 5.26 -9.64 2.69
C LEU A 126 4.62 -9.67 4.08
N GLU A 127 5.43 -9.44 5.12
CA GLU A 127 4.98 -9.46 6.52
C GLU A 127 3.85 -8.45 6.78
N SER A 128 3.86 -7.30 6.10
CA SER A 128 2.81 -6.28 6.20
C SER A 128 1.44 -6.73 5.70
N LEU A 129 1.34 -7.87 5.01
CA LEU A 129 0.06 -8.45 4.60
C LEU A 129 -0.58 -9.30 5.70
N LEU A 130 0.15 -9.66 6.75
CA LEU A 130 -0.42 -10.39 7.87
C LEU A 130 -1.38 -9.48 8.64
N PRO A 131 -2.52 -9.99 9.11
CA PRO A 131 -3.38 -9.22 9.98
C PRO A 131 -2.61 -8.80 11.23
N GLU A 132 -2.72 -7.53 11.61
CA GLU A 132 -2.26 -7.11 12.93
C GLU A 132 -2.96 -7.97 13.99
N GLU A 133 -2.18 -8.54 14.90
CA GLU A 133 -2.71 -9.09 16.14
C GLU A 133 -3.43 -7.92 16.82
N ARG A 134 -4.76 -7.87 16.72
CA ARG A 134 -5.51 -6.94 17.56
C ARG A 134 -5.14 -7.33 18.97
N GLU A 135 -4.37 -6.46 19.63
CA GLU A 135 -4.39 -6.35 21.08
C GLU A 135 -5.88 -6.38 21.43
N CYS A 136 -6.35 -7.53 21.91
CA CYS A 136 -7.68 -7.63 22.45
C CYS A 136 -7.61 -6.78 23.70
N ASP A 137 -7.92 -5.49 23.55
CA ASP A 137 -8.28 -4.61 24.65
C ASP A 137 -9.39 -5.33 25.39
N GLY A 138 -8.97 -6.01 26.46
CA GLY A 138 -9.84 -6.54 27.48
C GLY A 138 -10.49 -5.33 28.13
N GLN A 139 -11.72 -5.03 27.74
CA GLN A 139 -12.59 -4.17 28.51
C GLN A 139 -13.99 -4.78 28.52
N GLY A 140 -14.34 -5.31 29.70
CA GLY A 140 -15.71 -5.39 30.24
C GLY A 140 -16.53 -6.61 29.85
#